data_AF-A0A842QGV9-F1
#
_entry.id   AF-A0A842QGV9-F1
#
_cell.length_a   1.000
_cell.length_b   1.000
_cell.length_c   1.000
_cell.angle_alpha   90.00
_cell.angle_beta   90.00
_cell.angle_gamma   90.00
#
_symmetry.space_group_name_H-M   'P 1'
#
loop_
_entity.id
_entity.type
_entity.pdbx_description
1 polymer ?
#
loop_
_entity_poly.entity_id
_entity_poly.type
_entity_poly.pdbx_seq_one_letter_code
_entity_poly.pdbx_strand_id
1 'polypeptide(L)'
;MKFCDKCGALMLPVRENENKKTKLFRCRECGHEQRVRKAPEYRIEHRIEHGPREKIVVVEEDRTIKREMTEDEKRERRKQIYEHFDAES
;
A
#
# COMPACT_ATOMS: atom_id res chain seq x y z
N MET A 1 -24.56 16.37 3.86
CA MET A 1 -23.62 16.46 5.00
C MET A 1 -24.43 16.61 6.28
N LYS A 2 -23.97 16.08 7.42
CA LYS A 2 -24.65 16.17 8.72
C LYS A 2 -23.62 16.44 9.81
N PHE A 3 -24.00 17.22 10.81
CA PHE A 3 -23.22 17.46 12.01
C PHE A 3 -23.77 16.61 13.15
N CYS A 4 -22.91 16.27 14.12
CA CYS A 4 -23.29 15.49 15.28
C CYS A 4 -24.03 16.36 16.28
N ASP A 5 -25.22 15.93 16.72
CA ASP A 5 -26.04 16.66 17.69
C ASP A 5 -25.40 16.79 19.08
N LYS A 6 -24.39 15.96 19.40
CA LYS A 6 -23.70 15.99 20.71
C LYS A 6 -22.53 16.96 20.77
N CYS A 7 -21.79 17.13 19.69
CA CYS A 7 -20.50 17.84 19.70
C CYS A 7 -20.33 18.82 18.52
N GLY A 8 -21.29 18.90 17.60
CA GLY A 8 -21.22 19.77 16.43
C GLY A 8 -20.23 19.33 15.34
N ALA A 9 -19.48 18.24 15.54
CA ALA A 9 -18.49 17.78 14.55
C ALA A 9 -19.14 17.15 13.31
N LEU A 10 -18.45 17.21 12.16
CA LEU A 10 -18.92 16.63 10.91
C LEU A 10 -18.98 15.09 11.02
N MET A 11 -20.14 14.51 10.72
CA MET A 11 -20.29 13.06 10.69
C MET A 11 -19.88 12.50 9.34
N LEU A 12 -19.19 11.35 9.34
CA LEU A 12 -18.64 10.74 8.13
C LEU A 12 -19.28 9.40 7.79
N PRO A 13 -19.47 9.10 6.49
CA PRO A 13 -20.18 7.90 6.07
C PRO A 13 -19.28 6.66 6.26
N VAL A 14 -19.76 5.69 7.03
CA VAL A 14 -19.11 4.41 7.31
C VAL A 14 -19.83 3.30 6.56
N ARG A 15 -19.06 2.43 5.89
CA ARG A 15 -19.57 1.25 5.19
C ARG A 15 -19.80 0.15 6.22
N GLU A 16 -21.03 -0.36 6.30
CA GLU A 16 -21.39 -1.44 7.23
C GLU A 16 -21.03 -2.82 6.65
N ASN A 17 -20.90 -2.95 5.32
CA ASN A 17 -20.53 -4.20 4.62
C ASN A 17 -19.89 -3.90 3.25
N GLU A 18 -19.02 -4.81 2.75
CA GLU A 18 -18.30 -4.67 1.46
C GLU A 18 -19.21 -4.43 0.25
N ASN A 19 -20.48 -4.84 0.30
CA ASN A 19 -21.38 -4.85 -0.86
C ASN A 19 -22.61 -3.93 -0.78
N LYS A 20 -22.77 -3.05 0.22
CA LYS A 20 -23.95 -2.16 0.27
C LYS A 20 -23.65 -0.73 0.69
N LYS A 21 -24.34 0.17 -0.03
CA LYS A 21 -24.45 1.63 0.14
C LYS A 21 -24.25 2.08 1.59
N THR A 22 -23.45 3.13 1.78
CA THR A 22 -23.10 3.73 3.07
C THR A 22 -24.34 4.16 3.85
N LYS A 23 -24.76 3.35 4.82
CA LYS A 23 -25.99 3.56 5.60
C LYS A 23 -25.74 4.08 7.01
N LEU A 24 -24.49 4.23 7.42
CA LEU A 24 -24.15 4.67 8.77
C LEU A 24 -23.27 5.92 8.71
N PHE A 25 -23.59 6.90 9.54
CA PHE A 25 -22.75 8.04 9.82
C PHE A 25 -22.10 7.85 11.18
N ARG A 26 -20.79 8.03 11.29
CA ARG A 26 -20.07 8.02 12.56
C ARG A 26 -19.39 9.37 12.77
N CYS A 27 -19.54 9.92 13.97
CA CYS A 27 -18.80 11.10 14.41
C CYS A 27 -17.35 10.71 14.75
N ARG A 28 -16.36 11.46 14.26
CA ARG A 28 -14.94 11.24 14.59
C ARG A 28 -14.58 11.67 16.01
N GLU A 29 -15.24 12.70 16.54
CA GLU A 29 -14.94 13.27 17.86
C GLU A 29 -15.55 12.45 19.01
N CYS A 30 -16.86 12.17 18.96
CA CYS A 30 -17.57 11.53 20.07
C CYS A 30 -18.04 10.09 19.80
N GLY A 31 -17.78 9.55 18.61
CA GLY A 31 -18.16 8.18 18.24
C GLY A 31 -19.66 7.95 18.00
N HIS A 32 -20.50 8.98 18.04
CA HIS A 32 -21.95 8.83 17.82
C HIS A 32 -22.25 8.28 16.42
N GLU A 33 -23.16 7.30 16.35
CA GLU A 33 -23.58 6.64 15.12
C GLU A 33 -25.03 6.96 14.76
N GLN A 34 -25.27 7.29 13.49
CA GLN A 34 -26.61 7.59 12.98
C GLN A 34 -26.87 6.80 11.69
N ARG A 35 -27.91 5.96 11.71
CA ARG A 35 -28.37 5.24 10.51
C ARG A 35 -29.11 6.19 9.57
N VAL A 36 -28.72 6.20 8.30
CA VAL A 36 -29.34 7.01 7.24
C VAL A 36 -29.94 6.13 6.15
N ARG A 37 -31.17 6.46 5.76
CA ARG A 37 -31.91 5.74 4.71
C ARG A 37 -31.36 6.03 3.30
N LYS A 38 -30.83 7.24 3.09
CA LYS A 38 -30.22 7.69 1.84
C LYS A 38 -28.83 8.23 2.15
N ALA A 39 -27.80 7.62 1.56
CA ALA A 39 -26.44 8.13 1.65
C ALA A 39 -26.40 9.49 0.93
N PRO A 40 -25.95 10.59 1.57
CA PRO A 40 -25.62 11.80 0.87
C PRO A 40 -24.39 11.52 -0.01
N GLU A 41 -24.46 11.92 -1.27
CA GLU A 41 -23.43 11.71 -2.27
C GLU A 41 -22.29 12.72 -2.04
N TYR A 42 -21.41 12.45 -1.09
CA TYR A 42 -20.14 13.17 -0.97
C TYR A 42 -19.03 12.17 -0.71
N ARG A 43 -17.88 12.42 -1.35
CA ARG A 43 -16.71 11.56 -1.34
C ARG A 43 -15.67 12.19 -0.42
N ILE A 44 -15.10 11.39 0.48
CA ILE A 44 -13.90 11.80 1.23
C ILE A 44 -12.73 11.64 0.28
N GLU A 45 -12.12 12.74 -0.14
CA GLU A 45 -10.88 12.75 -0.91
C GLU A 45 -9.73 13.15 0.01
N HIS A 46 -8.69 12.32 0.05
CA HIS A 46 -7.44 12.62 0.74
C HIS A 46 -6.39 12.91 -0.33
N ARG A 47 -5.98 14.18 -0.46
CA ARG A 47 -4.86 14.56 -1.31
C ARG A 47 -3.58 14.43 -0.49
N ILE A 48 -2.76 13.43 -0.83
CA ILE A 48 -1.45 13.22 -0.22
C ILE A 48 -0.43 13.99 -1.07
N GLU A 49 0.19 15.02 -0.50
CA GLU A 49 1.27 15.75 -1.14
C GLU A 49 2.59 15.07 -0.82
N HIS A 50 3.25 14.48 -1.81
CA HIS A 50 4.56 13.87 -1.62
C HIS A 50 5.64 14.95 -1.51
N GLY A 51 6.39 14.91 -0.42
CA GLY A 51 7.50 15.83 -0.20
C GLY A 51 8.75 15.44 -1.01
N PRO A 52 9.69 16.39 -1.25
CA PRO A 52 10.94 16.08 -1.95
C PRO A 52 11.81 15.03 -1.23
N ARG A 53 11.58 14.79 0.07
CA ARG A 53 12.26 13.76 0.87
C ARG A 53 11.80 12.32 0.54
N GLU A 54 10.66 12.15 -0.12
CA GLU A 54 10.12 10.82 -0.49
C GLU A 54 10.63 10.36 -1.86
N LYS A 55 11.55 11.09 -2.49
CA LYS A 55 12.13 10.72 -3.78
C LYS A 55 13.23 9.67 -3.62
N ILE A 56 13.14 8.58 -4.38
CA ILE A 56 14.21 7.59 -4.51
C ILE A 56 15.16 8.06 -5.61
N VAL A 57 16.45 8.23 -5.27
CA VAL A 57 17.50 8.54 -6.25
C VAL A 57 18.05 7.23 -6.79
N VAL A 58 17.84 6.95 -8.08
CA VAL A 58 18.47 5.83 -8.79
C VAL A 58 19.87 6.27 -9.18
N VAL A 59 20.89 5.72 -8.53
CA VAL A 59 22.28 5.91 -8.91
C VAL A 59 22.65 4.75 -9.84
N GLU A 60 22.79 5.05 -11.13
CA GLU A 60 23.43 4.14 -12.07
C GLU A 60 24.93 4.16 -11.77
N GLU A 61 25.39 3.19 -11.00
CA GLU A 61 26.81 2.90 -10.93
C GLU A 61 27.20 2.38 -12.33
N ASP A 62 28.24 2.95 -12.94
CA ASP A 62 28.93 2.38 -14.09
C ASP A 62 29.48 1.02 -13.66
N ARG A 63 28.59 0.03 -13.62
CA ARG A 63 28.95 -1.36 -13.52
C ARG A 63 29.70 -1.60 -14.81
N THR A 64 31.03 -1.54 -14.76
CA THR A 64 31.88 -2.27 -15.70
C THR A 64 31.20 -3.61 -15.85
N ILE A 65 30.51 -3.80 -16.98
CA ILE A 65 29.72 -4.98 -17.24
C ILE A 65 30.76 -6.09 -17.19
N LYS A 66 30.84 -6.79 -16.06
CA LYS A 66 31.62 -8.03 -15.98
C LYS A 66 31.03 -8.85 -17.11
N ARG A 67 31.87 -9.17 -18.10
CA ARG A 67 31.51 -9.92 -19.30
C ARG A 67 30.37 -10.87 -18.97
N GLU A 68 29.27 -10.78 -19.71
CA GLU A 68 28.18 -11.74 -19.57
C GLU A 68 28.78 -13.14 -19.71
N MET A 69 28.68 -13.94 -18.64
CA MET A 69 29.19 -15.31 -18.68
C MET A 69 28.38 -16.07 -19.73
N THR A 70 29.06 -16.87 -20.54
CA THR A 70 28.43 -17.79 -21.48
C THR A 70 27.58 -18.84 -20.75
N GLU A 71 26.63 -19.45 -21.46
CA GLU A 71 25.77 -20.49 -20.85
C GLU A 71 26.57 -21.70 -20.33
N ASP A 72 27.67 -22.02 -21.00
CA ASP A 72 28.61 -23.07 -20.59
C ASP A 72 29.33 -22.69 -19.28
N GLU A 73 29.87 -21.48 -19.16
CA GLU A 73 30.49 -21.00 -17.90
C GLU A 73 29.48 -20.99 -16.73
N LYS A 74 28.23 -20.58 -16.99
CA LYS A 74 27.16 -20.63 -15.98
C LYS A 74 26.82 -22.06 -15.57
N ARG A 75 26.87 -23.03 -16.49
CA ARG A 75 26.62 -24.45 -16.20
C ARG A 75 27.73 -25.04 -15.34
N GLU A 76 28.99 -24.75 -15.67
CA GLU A 76 30.14 -25.20 -14.90
C GLU A 76 30.14 -24.64 -13.49
N ARG A 77 29.88 -23.33 -13.34
CA ARG A 77 29.78 -22.70 -12.02
C ARG A 77 28.68 -23.32 -11.16
N ARG A 78 27.53 -23.64 -11.75
CA ARG A 78 26.43 -24.34 -11.06
C ARG A 78 26.84 -25.75 -10.64
N LYS A 79 27.57 -26.48 -11.48
CA LYS A 79 28.10 -27.82 -11.17
C LYS A 79 29.08 -27.78 -10.00
N GLN A 80 30.02 -26.83 -10.02
CA GLN A 80 31.00 -26.64 -8.95
C GLN A 80 30.34 -26.33 -7.60
N ILE A 81 29.29 -25.51 -7.59
CA ILE A 81 28.52 -25.23 -6.37
C ILE A 81 27.89 -26.52 -5.83
N TYR A 82 27.24 -27.31 -6.70
CA TYR A 82 26.58 -28.54 -6.28
C TYR A 82 27.59 -29.58 -5.73
N GLU A 83 28.72 -29.77 -6.40
CA GLU A 83 29.79 -30.67 -5.94
C GLU A 83 30.38 -30.24 -4.59
N HIS A 84 30.47 -28.93 -4.33
CA HIS A 84 30.92 -28.43 -3.03
C HIS A 84 29.94 -28.79 -1.91
N PHE A 85 28.63 -28.59 -2.11
CA PHE A 85 27.61 -28.94 -1.13
C PHE A 85 27.54 -30.46 -0.87
N ASP A 86 27.70 -31.27 -1.91
CA ASP A 86 27.75 -32.73 -1.78
C ASP A 86 29.02 -33.21 -1.06
N ALA A 87 30.15 -32.51 -1.24
CA ALA A 87 31.41 -32.84 -0.56
C ALA A 87 31.46 -32.38 0.91
N GLU A 88 30.65 -31.39 1.28
CA GLU A 88 30.51 -30.89 2.65
C GLU A 88 29.44 -31.63 3.49
N SER A 89 28.71 -32.58 2.88
CA SER A 89 27.67 -33.41 3.51
C SER A 89 28.18 -34.80 3.88
#